data_AF-A0AB39AKU9-F1
#
_entry.id   AF-A0AB39AKU9-F1
#
_cell.length_a   1.000
_cell.length_b   1.000
_cell.length_c   1.000
_cell.angle_alpha   90.00
_cell.angle_beta   90.00
_cell.angle_gamma   90.00
#
_symmetry.space_group_name_H-M   'P 1'
#
loop_
_entity.id
_entity.type
_entity.pdbx_description
1 polymer ?
#
loop_
_entity_poly.entity_id
_entity_poly.type
_entity_poly.pdbx_seq_one_letter_code
_entity_poly.pdbx_strand_id
1 'polypeptide(L)'
;MAITKEQWVEIEKHLAGLFSSVIFKYGEFEVTVTRSRVSESKTSLVVYVDGVIKGGWYSKDNERPACIPDVWRKRTRAKYTAKSIKSFEKIWGKRRAKKEMPELYEVTEYHTCDFTTAKSLVRQYKKLEGLELIKIGGKSFDDYIKV
;
A
#
# COMPACT_ATOMS: atom_id res chain seq x y z
N MET A 1 17.54 -11.19 8.94
CA MET A 1 17.96 -10.12 9.89
C MET A 1 16.86 -9.07 9.97
N ALA A 2 16.50 -8.61 11.17
CA ALA A 2 15.51 -7.55 11.32
C ALA A 2 16.14 -6.17 11.05
N ILE A 3 15.39 -5.29 10.38
CA ILE A 3 15.83 -3.91 10.08
C ILE A 3 15.92 -3.10 11.37
N THR A 4 17.08 -2.47 11.62
CA THR A 4 17.34 -1.70 12.85
C THR A 4 16.59 -0.36 12.86
N LYS A 5 16.53 0.29 14.03
CA LYS A 5 15.88 1.60 14.17
C LYS A 5 16.58 2.66 13.32
N GLU A 6 17.91 2.62 13.26
CA GLU A 6 18.76 3.54 12.49
C GLU A 6 18.54 3.33 10.99
N GLN A 7 18.48 2.07 10.53
CA GLN A 7 18.14 1.73 9.15
C GLN A 7 16.77 2.30 8.75
N TRP A 8 15.77 2.18 9.63
CA TRP A 8 14.44 2.74 9.36
C TRP A 8 14.42 4.26 9.21
N VAL A 9 15.26 4.98 9.98
CA VAL A 9 15.38 6.45 9.87
C VAL A 9 15.93 6.82 8.50
N GLU A 10 16.99 6.15 8.05
CA GLU A 10 17.59 6.41 6.74
C GLU A 10 16.69 5.99 5.57
N ILE A 11 15.98 4.86 5.69
CA ILE A 11 14.95 4.46 4.71
C ILE A 11 13.88 5.55 4.58
N GLU A 12 13.34 6.04 5.70
CA GLU A 12 12.28 7.07 5.67
C GLU A 12 12.78 8.36 5.02
N LYS A 13 13.99 8.80 5.39
CA LYS A 13 14.65 9.98 4.82
C LYS A 13 14.91 9.82 3.32
N HIS A 14 15.42 8.68 2.89
CA HIS A 14 15.67 8.39 1.47
C HIS A 14 14.36 8.36 0.66
N LEU A 15 13.33 7.67 1.17
CA LEU A 15 12.01 7.58 0.51
C LEU A 15 11.28 8.93 0.42
N ALA A 16 11.58 9.88 1.30
CA ALA A 16 11.07 11.25 1.21
C ALA A 16 11.65 12.01 0.01
N GLY A 17 12.82 11.61 -0.49
CA GLY A 17 13.49 12.21 -1.65
C GLY A 17 12.80 11.98 -3.00
N LEU A 18 13.28 12.69 -4.02
CA LEU A 18 12.74 12.64 -5.38
C LEU A 18 13.17 11.38 -6.14
N PHE A 19 14.42 10.96 -5.97
CA PHE A 19 15.03 9.77 -6.58
C PHE A 19 15.08 8.62 -5.60
N SER A 20 13.94 8.31 -4.98
CA SER A 20 13.90 7.26 -3.98
C SER A 20 13.78 5.87 -4.62
N SER A 21 14.66 4.97 -4.19
CA SER A 21 14.61 3.55 -4.55
C SER A 21 15.10 2.72 -3.37
N VAL A 22 14.24 1.84 -2.87
CA VAL A 22 14.59 0.91 -1.78
C VAL A 22 14.09 -0.48 -2.15
N ILE A 23 14.96 -1.48 -2.00
CA ILE A 23 14.66 -2.88 -2.30
C ILE A 23 14.69 -3.66 -1.00
N PHE A 24 13.61 -4.38 -0.74
CA PHE A 24 13.44 -5.28 0.39
C PHE A 24 13.26 -6.72 -0.09
N LYS A 25 13.61 -7.66 0.78
CA LYS A 25 13.22 -9.06 0.65
C LYS A 25 12.13 -9.36 1.67
N TYR A 26 11.04 -9.98 1.23
CA TYR A 26 9.96 -10.40 2.11
C TYR A 26 9.54 -11.83 1.77
N GLY A 27 10.00 -12.79 2.59
CA GLY A 27 9.90 -14.20 2.27
C GLY A 27 10.67 -14.54 0.98
N GLU A 28 9.95 -15.02 -0.03
CA GLU A 28 10.49 -15.32 -1.36
C GLU A 28 10.41 -14.15 -2.35
N PHE A 29 9.70 -13.07 -1.98
CA PHE A 29 9.41 -11.96 -2.89
C PHE A 29 10.42 -10.82 -2.77
N GLU A 30 10.78 -10.22 -3.90
CA GLU A 30 11.49 -8.95 -3.94
C GLU A 30 10.50 -7.79 -3.97
N VAL A 31 10.58 -6.90 -2.98
CA VAL A 31 9.69 -5.75 -2.86
C VAL A 31 10.48 -4.48 -3.14
N THR A 32 10.19 -3.86 -4.28
CA THR A 32 10.87 -2.63 -4.72
C THR A 32 9.95 -1.42 -4.53
N VAL A 33 10.42 -0.44 -3.78
CA VAL A 33 9.71 0.80 -3.49
C VAL A 33 10.41 1.95 -4.20
N THR A 34 9.71 2.62 -5.12
CA THR A 34 10.27 3.79 -5.84
C THR A 34 9.28 4.93 -5.90
N ARG A 35 9.76 6.17 -6.01
CA ARG A 35 8.88 7.31 -6.31
C ARG A 35 8.55 7.35 -7.80
N SER A 36 7.26 7.32 -8.12
CA SER A 36 6.77 7.44 -9.49
C SER A 36 5.67 8.50 -9.62
N ARG A 37 5.48 9.01 -10.83
CA ARG A 37 4.38 9.94 -11.15
C ARG A 37 3.07 9.14 -11.27
N VAL A 38 2.07 9.52 -10.49
CA VAL A 38 0.71 8.93 -10.53
C VAL A 38 -0.28 9.81 -11.28
N SER A 39 0.03 11.10 -11.42
CA SER A 39 -0.61 12.02 -12.35
C SER A 39 0.40 13.11 -12.73
N GLU A 40 0.05 13.98 -13.66
CA GLU A 40 0.92 15.05 -14.15
C GLU A 40 1.56 15.88 -13.02
N SER A 41 0.77 16.26 -12.02
CA SER A 41 1.19 17.10 -10.89
C SER A 41 1.49 16.34 -9.60
N LYS A 42 1.40 15.00 -9.60
CA LYS A 42 1.46 14.20 -8.36
C LYS A 42 2.41 13.02 -8.47
N THR A 43 3.30 12.90 -7.49
CA THR A 43 4.13 11.70 -7.28
C THR A 43 3.65 10.92 -6.07
N SER A 44 3.90 9.61 -6.06
CA SER A 44 3.68 8.73 -4.91
C SER A 44 4.73 7.64 -4.89
N LEU A 45 4.92 7.01 -3.73
CA LEU A 45 5.76 5.84 -3.59
C LEU A 45 4.98 4.64 -4.10
N VAL A 46 5.54 3.95 -5.08
CA VAL A 46 4.93 2.79 -5.74
C VAL A 46 5.70 1.55 -5.36
N VAL A 47 4.96 0.51 -4.96
CA VAL A 47 5.48 -0.78 -4.51
C VAL A 47 5.31 -1.83 -5.59
N TYR A 48 6.43 -2.31 -6.11
CA TYR A 48 6.52 -3.42 -7.06
C TYR A 48 6.81 -4.71 -6.30
N VAL A 49 6.22 -5.81 -6.74
CA VAL A 49 6.51 -7.16 -6.25
C VAL A 49 7.13 -7.93 -7.40
N ASP A 50 8.35 -8.43 -7.22
CA ASP A 50 9.20 -9.04 -8.25
C ASP A 50 9.31 -8.17 -9.51
N GLY A 51 9.46 -6.85 -9.29
CA GLY A 51 9.59 -5.86 -10.36
C GLY A 51 8.31 -5.57 -11.14
N VAL A 52 7.18 -6.19 -10.81
CA VAL A 52 5.92 -6.05 -11.57
C VAL A 52 4.77 -5.54 -10.70
N ILE A 53 3.80 -4.90 -11.37
CA ILE A 53 2.50 -4.55 -10.82
C ILE A 53 1.45 -5.05 -11.81
N LYS A 54 0.56 -5.93 -11.36
CA LYS A 54 -0.55 -6.42 -12.18
C LYS A 54 -1.86 -5.85 -11.67
N GLY A 55 -2.69 -5.32 -12.57
CA GLY A 55 -4.00 -4.76 -12.24
C GLY A 55 -4.93 -5.75 -11.53
N GLY A 56 -4.78 -7.05 -11.78
CA GLY A 56 -5.53 -8.10 -11.08
C GLY A 56 -5.29 -8.11 -9.57
N TRP A 57 -4.11 -7.74 -9.10
CA TRP A 57 -3.71 -7.87 -7.68
C TRP A 57 -4.43 -6.89 -6.73
N TYR A 58 -5.09 -5.85 -7.29
CA TYR A 58 -5.84 -4.88 -6.51
C TYR A 58 -7.07 -5.51 -5.84
N SER A 59 -7.74 -6.43 -6.54
CA SER A 59 -8.85 -7.20 -5.97
C SER A 59 -8.32 -8.36 -5.15
N LYS A 60 -8.99 -8.65 -4.03
CA LYS A 60 -8.74 -9.85 -3.23
C LYS A 60 -9.26 -11.12 -3.90
N ASP A 61 -10.19 -10.99 -4.86
CA ASP A 61 -10.87 -12.11 -5.50
C ASP A 61 -10.05 -12.72 -6.65
N ASN A 62 -8.96 -12.05 -7.06
CA ASN A 62 -8.07 -12.51 -8.11
C ASN A 62 -6.85 -13.21 -7.53
N GLU A 63 -6.23 -14.08 -8.34
CA GLU A 63 -4.94 -14.68 -8.03
C GLU A 63 -3.84 -13.61 -7.93
N ARG A 64 -3.13 -13.60 -6.80
CA ARG A 64 -2.10 -12.61 -6.49
C ARG A 64 -1.06 -13.16 -5.50
N PRO A 65 0.17 -12.63 -5.51
CA PRO A 65 1.21 -13.03 -4.57
C PRO A 65 0.75 -12.91 -3.12
N ALA A 66 1.17 -13.86 -2.29
CA ALA A 66 0.77 -13.93 -0.88
C ALA A 66 1.19 -12.68 -0.08
N CYS A 67 2.23 -11.97 -0.51
CA CYS A 67 2.72 -10.76 0.16
C CYS A 67 1.87 -9.50 -0.11
N ILE A 68 0.95 -9.50 -1.09
CA ILE A 68 0.19 -8.29 -1.47
C ILE A 68 -0.58 -7.67 -0.30
N PRO A 69 -1.31 -8.43 0.54
CA PRO A 69 -2.00 -7.87 1.70
C PRO A 69 -1.09 -7.13 2.69
N ASP A 70 0.18 -7.52 2.75
CA ASP A 70 1.17 -7.02 3.69
C ASP A 70 1.96 -5.82 3.16
N VAL A 71 2.30 -5.84 1.86
CA VAL A 71 3.20 -4.86 1.23
C VAL A 71 2.45 -3.73 0.53
N TRP A 72 1.20 -3.96 0.11
CA TRP A 72 0.34 -2.95 -0.49
C TRP A 72 -0.60 -2.33 0.55
N ARG A 73 -1.08 -1.11 0.26
CA ARG A 73 -1.97 -0.40 1.17
C ARG A 73 -3.40 -0.93 1.06
N LYS A 74 -3.96 -1.42 2.17
CA LYS A 74 -5.40 -1.73 2.26
C LYS A 74 -6.24 -0.46 2.13
N ARG A 75 -7.26 -0.53 1.27
CA ARG A 75 -8.27 0.51 1.03
C ARG A 75 -9.66 -0.11 1.17
N THR A 76 -10.59 0.72 1.58
CA THR A 76 -12.00 0.35 1.71
C THR A 76 -12.84 1.40 0.99
N ARG A 77 -13.78 0.95 0.16
CA ARG A 77 -14.72 1.84 -0.51
C ARG A 77 -16.13 1.30 -0.31
N ALA A 78 -17.02 2.16 0.17
CA ALA A 78 -18.44 1.83 0.22
C ALA A 78 -18.95 1.63 -1.21
N LYS A 79 -19.72 0.56 -1.43
CA LYS A 79 -20.33 0.23 -2.72
C LYS A 79 -21.23 1.36 -3.20
N TYR A 80 -21.95 1.98 -2.27
CA TYR A 80 -22.80 3.14 -2.52
C TYR A 80 -22.28 4.39 -1.80
N THR A 81 -22.48 5.55 -2.43
CA THR A 81 -22.12 6.83 -1.80
C THR A 81 -23.05 7.14 -0.63
N ALA A 82 -22.58 7.92 0.34
CA ALA A 82 -23.42 8.36 1.46
C ALA A 82 -24.70 9.09 1.01
N LYS A 83 -24.65 9.78 -0.14
CA LYS A 83 -25.82 10.43 -0.74
C LYS A 83 -26.85 9.40 -1.21
N SER A 84 -26.41 8.36 -1.91
CA SER A 84 -27.26 7.25 -2.35
C SER A 84 -27.89 6.53 -1.18
N ILE A 85 -27.10 6.22 -0.14
CA ILE A 85 -27.60 5.59 1.09
C ILE A 85 -28.73 6.44 1.71
N LYS A 86 -28.50 7.75 1.86
CA LYS A 86 -29.52 8.67 2.42
C LYS A 86 -30.78 8.76 1.56
N SER A 87 -30.69 8.69 0.22
CA SER A 87 -31.88 8.71 -0.63
C SER A 87 -32.74 7.45 -0.45
N PHE A 88 -32.11 6.27 -0.34
CA PHE A 88 -32.86 5.03 -0.07
C PHE A 88 -33.43 5.00 1.34
N GLU A 89 -32.69 5.49 2.35
CA GLU A 89 -33.19 5.65 3.71
C GLU A 89 -34.38 6.61 3.80
N LYS A 90 -34.44 7.65 2.96
CA LYS A 90 -35.58 8.59 2.89
C LYS A 90 -36.83 7.94 2.30
N ILE A 91 -36.68 7.05 1.32
CA ILE A 91 -37.80 6.38 0.64
C ILE A 91 -38.39 5.26 1.51
N TRP A 92 -37.54 4.41 2.08
CA TRP A 92 -38.00 3.20 2.78
C TRP A 92 -37.92 3.29 4.31
N GLY A 93 -37.20 4.27 4.85
CA GLY A 93 -36.79 4.28 6.25
C GLY A 93 -35.59 3.34 6.49
N LYS A 94 -34.71 3.74 7.42
CA LYS A 94 -33.43 3.06 7.69
C LYS A 94 -33.55 1.56 7.99
N ARG A 95 -34.58 1.16 8.74
CA ARG A 95 -34.78 -0.25 9.11
C ARG A 95 -35.17 -1.12 7.92
N ARG A 96 -35.99 -0.58 7.01
CA ARG A 96 -36.45 -1.30 5.83
C ARG A 96 -35.39 -1.30 4.73
N ALA A 97 -34.66 -0.18 4.53
CA ALA A 97 -33.53 -0.14 3.61
C ALA A 97 -32.46 -1.21 3.94
N LYS A 98 -32.14 -1.40 5.23
CA LYS A 98 -31.23 -2.49 5.67
C LYS A 98 -31.76 -3.90 5.43
N LYS A 99 -33.09 -4.09 5.46
CA LYS A 99 -33.72 -5.40 5.29
C LYS A 99 -33.85 -5.78 3.81
N GLU A 100 -34.30 -4.83 3.00
CA GLU A 100 -34.61 -5.06 1.58
C GLU A 100 -33.38 -4.88 0.69
N MET A 101 -32.38 -4.09 1.12
CA MET A 101 -31.17 -3.78 0.35
C MET A 101 -29.92 -3.77 1.25
N PRO A 102 -29.51 -4.92 1.84
CA PRO A 102 -28.36 -4.99 2.73
C PRO A 102 -27.04 -4.57 2.06
N GLU A 103 -26.90 -4.77 0.75
CA GLU A 103 -25.75 -4.37 -0.07
C GLU A 103 -25.53 -2.86 -0.11
N LEU A 104 -26.55 -2.07 0.28
CA LEU A 104 -26.46 -0.61 0.37
C LEU A 104 -25.34 -0.17 1.33
N TYR A 105 -25.04 -0.99 2.33
CA TYR A 105 -24.01 -0.74 3.34
C TYR A 105 -22.75 -1.59 3.14
N GLU A 106 -22.67 -2.31 2.02
CA GLU A 106 -21.52 -3.15 1.70
C GLU A 106 -20.27 -2.29 1.44
N VAL A 107 -19.14 -2.74 1.99
CA VAL A 107 -17.84 -2.09 1.81
C VAL A 107 -16.92 -3.07 1.10
N THR A 108 -16.41 -2.65 -0.05
CA THR A 108 -15.43 -3.42 -0.80
C THR A 108 -14.03 -3.07 -0.32
N GLU A 109 -13.25 -4.09 -0.02
CA GLU A 109 -11.84 -3.97 0.34
C GLU A 109 -10.96 -4.26 -0.88
N TYR A 110 -9.95 -3.44 -1.11
CA TYR A 110 -8.99 -3.61 -2.19
C TYR A 110 -7.61 -3.12 -1.73
N HIS A 111 -6.57 -3.50 -2.45
CA HIS A 111 -5.19 -3.12 -2.13
C HIS A 111 -4.66 -2.20 -3.22
N THR A 112 -3.93 -1.16 -2.85
CA THR A 112 -3.27 -0.28 -3.82
C THR A 112 -1.77 -0.28 -3.60
N CYS A 113 -1.02 -0.28 -4.70
CA CYS A 113 0.44 -0.28 -4.69
C CYS A 113 1.06 1.08 -4.32
N ASP A 114 0.26 2.12 -4.07
CA ASP A 114 0.71 3.49 -3.87
C ASP A 114 0.63 3.95 -2.41
N PHE A 115 1.68 4.66 -1.97
CA PHE A 115 1.78 5.35 -0.70
C PHE A 115 2.04 6.83 -0.93
N THR A 116 1.26 7.67 -0.24
CA THR A 116 1.35 9.13 -0.37
C THR A 116 2.58 9.70 0.33
N THR A 117 3.07 9.05 1.39
CA THR A 117 4.20 9.52 2.20
C THR A 117 5.09 8.36 2.64
N ALA A 118 6.40 8.62 2.77
CA ALA A 118 7.38 7.67 3.28
C ALA A 118 7.00 7.15 4.68
N LYS A 119 6.59 8.06 5.57
CA LYS A 119 6.13 7.75 6.92
C LYS A 119 4.98 6.74 6.96
N SER A 120 4.04 6.83 6.01
CA SER A 120 2.93 5.87 5.92
C SER A 120 3.41 4.47 5.54
N LEU A 121 4.36 4.38 4.60
CA LEU A 121 4.93 3.11 4.15
C LEU A 121 5.78 2.48 5.27
N VAL A 122 6.70 3.24 5.85
CA VAL A 122 7.57 2.79 6.94
C VAL A 122 6.76 2.31 8.14
N ARG A 123 5.66 2.98 8.50
CA ARG A 123 4.78 2.52 9.59
C ARG A 123 4.13 1.16 9.31
N GLN A 124 3.78 0.87 8.06
CA GLN A 124 3.24 -0.43 7.67
C GLN A 124 4.35 -1.49 7.70
N TYR A 125 5.50 -1.19 7.09
CA TYR A 125 6.59 -2.14 6.91
C TYR A 125 7.29 -2.50 8.23
N LYS A 126 7.34 -1.58 9.19
CA LYS A 126 7.83 -1.85 10.56
C LYS A 126 7.06 -2.96 11.29
N LYS A 127 5.85 -3.31 10.83
CA LYS A 127 5.03 -4.37 11.43
C LYS A 127 5.24 -5.73 10.76
N LEU A 128 5.99 -5.78 9.66
CA LEU A 128 6.22 -7.00 8.90
C LEU A 128 7.35 -7.80 9.55
N GLU A 129 7.03 -9.01 9.98
CA GLU A 129 8.03 -9.96 10.47
C GLU A 129 8.74 -10.62 9.28
N GLY A 130 10.07 -10.72 9.33
CA GLY A 130 10.86 -11.33 8.24
C GLY A 130 11.14 -10.42 7.04
N LEU A 131 10.90 -9.11 7.17
CA LEU A 131 11.32 -8.13 6.18
C LEU A 131 12.82 -7.81 6.30
N GLU A 132 13.56 -7.95 5.21
CA GLU A 132 15.00 -7.69 5.14
C GLU A 132 15.30 -6.55 4.16
N LEU A 133 16.23 -5.67 4.52
CA LEU A 133 16.70 -4.61 3.64
C LEU A 133 17.81 -5.13 2.72
N ILE A 134 17.65 -4.98 1.40
CA ILE A 134 18.68 -5.35 0.42
C ILE A 134 19.47 -4.12 -0.02
N LYS A 135 18.80 -3.08 -0.53
CA LYS A 135 19.46 -1.90 -1.11
C LYS A 135 18.72 -0.59 -0.84
N ILE A 136 19.48 0.49 -0.69
CA ILE A 136 19.00 1.88 -0.67
C ILE A 136 19.72 2.66 -1.78
N GLY A 137 18.98 3.31 -2.66
CA GLY A 137 19.56 4.08 -3.78
C GLY A 137 20.45 3.25 -4.71
N GLY A 138 20.20 1.94 -4.81
CA GLY A 138 21.02 1.00 -5.58
C GLY A 138 22.29 0.50 -4.88
N LYS A 139 22.59 0.95 -3.66
CA LYS A 139 23.77 0.53 -2.87
C LYS A 139 23.37 -0.36 -1.69
N SER A 140 24.31 -1.14 -1.17
CA SER A 140 24.17 -1.79 0.14
C SER A 140 24.02 -0.72 1.23
N PHE A 141 23.45 -1.08 2.39
CA PHE A 141 23.29 -0.12 3.49
C PHE A 141 24.64 0.43 3.98
N ASP A 142 25.65 -0.42 4.12
CA ASP A 142 26.98 -0.02 4.59
C ASP A 142 27.67 0.95 3.63
N ASP A 143 27.43 0.81 2.33
CA ASP A 143 27.97 1.73 1.32
C ASP A 143 27.12 2.99 1.16
N TYR A 144 25.85 2.95 1.58
CA TYR A 144 24.96 4.11 1.57
C TYR A 144 25.34 5.13 2.66
N ILE A 145 25.72 4.67 3.85
CA ILE A 145 26.08 5.56 4.97
C ILE A 145 27.47 6.20 4.81
N LYS A 146 28.38 5.57 4.05
CA LYS A 146 29.73 6.11 3.81
C LYS A 146 29.76 7.33 2.89
N VAL A 147 28.63 7.68 2.27
CA VAL A 147 28.46 8.77 1.30
C VAL A 147 27.89 9.98 2.01
#